data_AF-A0A920Q7T5-F1
#
_entry.id   AF-A0A920Q7T5-F1
#
_cell.length_a   1.000
_cell.length_b   1.000
_cell.length_c   1.000
_cell.angle_alpha   90.00
_cell.angle_beta   90.00
_cell.angle_gamma   90.00
#
_symmetry.space_group_name_H-M   'P 1'
#
loop_
_entity.id
_entity.type
_entity.pdbx_description
1 polymer ?
#
loop_
_entity_poly.entity_id
_entity_poly.type
_entity_poly.pdbx_seq_one_letter_code
_entity_poly.pdbx_strand_id
1 'polypeptide(L)' 'MQNGISQLFVTNRTFTSAAELAEKFQGLAVPFEHLNRHLHQADIVISSTGARNYIITKNW' A
#
# COMPACT_ATOMS: atom_id res chain seq x y z
N MET A 1 -11.36 11.82 4.58
CA MET A 1 -9.97 12.23 4.28
C MET A 1 -9.61 13.38 5.22
N GLN A 2 -9.06 13.10 6.40
CA GLN A 2 -8.94 14.11 7.47
C GLN A 2 -7.55 14.75 7.63
N ASN A 3 -6.52 14.35 6.86
CA ASN A 3 -5.14 14.75 7.15
C ASN A 3 -4.37 15.32 5.93
N GLY A 4 -5.06 15.91 4.95
CA GLY A 4 -4.41 16.60 3.81
C GLY A 4 -3.82 15.70 2.72
N ILE A 5 -4.02 14.38 2.78
CA ILE A 5 -3.63 13.47 1.69
C ILE A 5 -4.69 13.45 0.59
N SER A 6 -4.24 13.44 -0.66
CA SER A 6 -5.11 13.39 -1.84
C SER A 6 -5.63 11.97 -2.11
N GLN A 7 -4.79 10.95 -1.92
CA GLN A 7 -5.13 9.54 -2.10
C GLN A 7 -4.34 8.66 -1.12
N LEU A 8 -4.90 7.50 -0.76
CA LEU A 8 -4.24 6.47 0.03
C LEU A 8 -4.35 5.14 -0.70
N PHE A 9 -3.22 4.55 -1.07
CA PHE A 9 -3.16 3.18 -1.56
C PHE A 9 -2.78 2.24 -0.43
N VAL A 10 -3.50 1.14 -0.28
CA VAL A 10 -3.19 0.10 0.70
C VAL A 10 -2.97 -1.20 -0.05
N THR A 11 -1.86 -1.88 0.24
CA THR A 11 -1.59 -3.20 -0.32
C THR A 11 -1.02 -4.15 0.70
N ASN A 12 -1.38 -5.43 0.59
CA ASN A 12 -0.93 -6.50 1.45
C ASN A 12 -1.04 -7.83 0.68
N ARG A 13 -0.15 -8.79 0.97
CA ARG A 13 -0.21 -10.14 0.40
C ARG A 13 -1.56 -10.81 0.63
N THR A 14 -2.18 -10.54 1.78
CA THR A 14 -3.57 -10.91 2.04
C THR A 14 -4.46 -9.74 1.64
N PHE A 15 -5.14 -9.84 0.50
CA PHE A 15 -5.92 -8.73 -0.06
C PHE A 15 -7.02 -8.24 0.90
N THR A 16 -7.70 -9.13 1.62
CA THR A 16 -8.77 -8.73 2.57
C THR A 16 -8.24 -7.79 3.66
N SER A 17 -7.02 -8.01 4.15
CA SER A 17 -6.39 -7.10 5.12
C SER A 17 -6.13 -5.71 4.52
N ALA A 18 -5.80 -5.62 3.22
CA ALA A 18 -5.69 -4.34 2.53
C ALA A 18 -7.06 -3.67 2.33
N ALA A 19 -8.09 -4.45 1.98
CA ALA A 19 -9.46 -3.99 1.81
C ALA A 19 -10.04 -3.40 3.11
N GLU A 20 -9.93 -4.12 4.22
CA GLU A 20 -10.38 -3.67 5.54
C GLU A 20 -9.71 -2.35 5.97
N LEU A 21 -8.39 -2.25 5.75
CA LEU A 21 -7.63 -1.06 6.11
C LEU A 21 -7.94 0.13 5.19
N ALA A 22 -8.09 -0.12 3.89
CA ALA A 22 -8.51 0.89 2.93
C ALA A 22 -9.91 1.42 3.26
N GLU A 23 -10.87 0.55 3.57
CA GLU A 23 -12.22 0.94 3.98
C GLU A 23 -12.18 1.84 5.22
N LYS A 24 -11.44 1.43 6.26
CA LYS A 24 -11.28 2.18 7.51
C LYS A 24 -10.74 3.60 7.30
N PHE A 25 -9.82 3.78 6.35
CA PHE A 25 -9.15 5.06 6.11
C PHE A 25 -9.61 5.79 4.83
N GLN A 26 -10.68 5.31 4.19
CA GLN A 26 -11.19 5.84 2.92
C GLN A 26 -10.11 5.87 1.82
N GLY A 27 -9.27 4.83 1.77
CA GLY A 27 -8.27 4.59 0.75
C GLY A 27 -8.73 3.58 -0.31
N LEU A 28 -7.82 3.24 -1.22
CA LEU A 28 -7.99 2.23 -2.24
C LEU A 28 -7.13 1.00 -1.92
N ALA A 29 -7.76 -0.16 -1.80
CA ALA A 29 -7.03 -1.42 -1.73
C ALA A 29 -6.55 -1.82 -3.12
N VAL A 30 -5.25 -2.07 -3.25
CA VAL A 30 -4.63 -2.55 -4.49
C VAL A 30 -4.05 -3.95 -4.28
N PRO A 31 -4.22 -4.88 -5.25
CA PRO A 31 -3.59 -6.20 -5.17
C PRO A 31 -2.07 -6.10 -5.02
N PHE A 32 -1.48 -6.99 -4.22
CA PHE A 32 -0.05 -6.95 -3.89
C PHE A 32 0.84 -7.14 -5.13
N GLU A 33 0.39 -7.98 -6.05
CA GLU A 33 0.98 -8.20 -7.37
C GLU A 33 0.99 -6.94 -8.26
N HIS A 34 0.29 -5.87 -7.86
CA HIS A 34 0.27 -4.59 -8.56
C HIS A 34 1.01 -3.49 -7.81
N LEU A 35 1.74 -3.81 -6.74
CA LEU A 35 2.57 -2.86 -6.01
C LEU A 35 3.51 -2.08 -6.95
N ASN A 36 4.18 -2.76 -7.88
CA ASN A 36 5.08 -2.14 -8.85
C ASN A 36 4.38 -1.12 -9.77
N ARG A 37 3.10 -1.32 -10.08
CA ARG A 37 2.31 -0.41 -10.92
C ARG A 37 1.85 0.84 -10.17
N HIS A 38 1.78 0.80 -8.84
CA HIS A 38 1.25 1.92 -8.05
C HIS A 38 2.31 2.66 -7.26
N LEU A 39 3.42 2.01 -6.93
CA LEU A 39 4.45 2.60 -6.08
C LEU A 39 4.95 3.95 -6.61
N HIS A 40 5.22 4.05 -7.91
CA HIS A 40 5.73 5.28 -8.52
C HIS A 40 4.75 6.47 -8.41
N GLN A 41 3.49 6.23 -8.04
CA GLN A 41 2.46 7.25 -7.82
C GLN A 41 2.46 7.78 -6.38
N ALA A 42 3.22 7.17 -5.46
CA ALA A 42 3.24 7.52 -4.05
C ALA A 42 4.42 8.44 -3.72
N ASP A 43 4.13 9.59 -3.12
CA ASP A 43 5.15 10.50 -2.56
C ASP A 43 5.73 9.97 -1.24
N ILE A 44 4.92 9.24 -0.47
CA ILE A 44 5.28 8.69 0.84
C ILE A 44 4.88 7.21 0.87
N VAL A 45 5.82 6.35 1.29
CA VAL A 45 5.59 4.91 1.45
C VAL A 45 5.75 4.52 2.91
N ILE A 46 4.71 3.89 3.48
CA ILE A 46 4.75 3.31 4.83
C ILE A 46 4.76 1.79 4.69
N SER A 47 5.83 1.15 5.14
CA SER A 47 5.95 -0.31 5.14
C SER A 47 5.83 -0.86 6.55
N SER A 48 4.72 -1.51 6.85
CA SER A 48 4.49 -2.26 8.09
C SER A 48 4.02 -3.66 7.72
N THR A 49 4.96 -4.59 7.59
CA THR A 49 4.68 -5.93 7.04
C THR A 49 5.35 -7.01 7.88
N GLY A 50 4.81 -8.23 7.85
CA GLY A 50 5.44 -9.41 8.43
C GLY A 50 6.44 -10.12 7.52
N ALA A 51 6.97 -9.45 6.48
CA ALA A 51 7.88 -10.09 5.53
C ALA A 51 9.26 -10.37 6.16
N ARG A 52 9.81 -11.57 5.88
CA ARG A 52 11.16 -11.94 6.31
C ARG A 52 12.27 -11.28 5.49
N ASN A 53 11.94 -10.89 4.26
CA ASN A 53 12.87 -10.29 3.29
C ASN A 53 12.34 -8.92 2.88
N TYR A 54 13.23 -8.09 2.32
CA TYR A 54 12.86 -6.81 1.74
C TYR A 54 11.79 -6.97 0.65
N ILE A 55 10.75 -6.14 0.74
CA ILE A 55 9.70 -6.03 -0.30
C ILE A 55 10.12 -5.05 -1.39
N ILE A 56 10.80 -3.98 -0.98
CA ILE A 56 11.26 -2.86 -1.80
C ILE A 56 12.78 -2.90 -1.82
N THR A 57 13.38 -2.89 -3.00
CA THR A 57 14.84 -2.87 -3.15
C THR A 57 15.26 -1.82 -4.16
N LYS A 58 16.56 -1.48 -4.18
CA LYS A 58 17.12 -0.50 -5.13
C LYS A 58 16.94 -0.92 -6.59
N ASN A 59 16.91 -2.22 -6.86
CA ASN A 59 16.83 -2.77 -8.21
C ASN A 59 15.38 -2.87 -8.69
N TRP A 60 14.59 -1.83 -8.40
CA TRP A 60 13.20 -1.79 -8.81
C TRP A 60 13.06 -1.55 -10.31
#